data_AF-A0A133UR07-F1
#
_entry.id   AF-A0A133UR07-F1
#
_cell.length_a   1.000
_cell.length_b   1.000
_cell.length_c   1.000
_cell.angle_alpha   90.00
_cell.angle_beta   90.00
_cell.angle_gamma   90.00
#
_symmetry.space_group_name_H-M   'P 1'
#
loop_
_entity.id
_entity.type
_entity.pdbx_description
1 polymer ?
#
loop_
_entity_poly.entity_id
_entity_poly.type
_entity_poly.pdbx_seq_one_letter_code
_entity_poly.pdbx_strand_id
1 'polypeptide(L)'
;MSSEDRKAERLSVSLDYESAKLIDELEKKLDTSRSEVIRESLKCLDTVWDQGEIQLSTVKTYLEYLQGKEHLVLDISLLNAMLLEIGEGSEDFWKEVREIGKEHWKERENRGFEKVEDVLKYFEKTNIFSLYRFSKNSFILKPSVRESEKWQKEFFKGFFEASPYEAEITTSRGKIRIKILSSSQE
;
A
#
# COMPACT_ATOMS: atom_id res chain seq x y z
N MET A 1 5.37 -30.36 -27.98
CA MET A 1 4.71 -30.70 -26.70
C MET A 1 4.66 -32.21 -26.63
N SER A 2 5.45 -32.83 -25.76
CA SER A 2 5.49 -34.29 -25.62
C SER A 2 4.21 -34.80 -24.98
N SER A 3 3.92 -36.08 -25.12
CA SER A 3 2.72 -36.76 -24.66
C SER A 3 2.52 -36.80 -23.12
N GLU A 4 3.47 -36.26 -22.35
CA GLU A 4 3.41 -36.24 -20.88
C GLU A 4 2.59 -35.06 -20.33
N ASP A 5 2.42 -33.96 -21.09
CA ASP A 5 1.70 -32.74 -20.67
C ASP A 5 0.16 -32.88 -20.56
N ARG A 6 -0.41 -34.09 -20.72
CA ARG A 6 -1.87 -34.32 -20.79
C ARG A 6 -2.44 -35.23 -19.71
N LYS A 7 -1.67 -35.62 -18.70
CA LYS A 7 -2.21 -36.47 -17.63
C LYS A 7 -2.81 -35.61 -16.52
N ALA A 8 -4.09 -35.31 -16.64
CA ALA A 8 -4.84 -34.65 -15.57
C ALA A 8 -4.94 -35.60 -14.37
N GLU A 9 -4.33 -35.24 -13.25
CA GLU A 9 -4.51 -35.96 -12.00
C GLU A 9 -5.88 -35.63 -11.40
N ARG A 10 -6.59 -36.66 -10.94
CA ARG A 10 -7.89 -36.48 -10.31
C ARG A 10 -7.70 -36.12 -8.84
N LEU A 11 -8.13 -34.92 -8.47
CA LEU A 11 -8.17 -34.44 -7.10
C LEU A 11 -9.61 -34.47 -6.57
N SER A 12 -9.82 -35.06 -5.39
CA SER A 12 -11.07 -34.96 -4.63
C SER A 12 -10.79 -34.20 -3.33
N VAL A 13 -11.49 -33.09 -3.11
CA VAL A 13 -11.34 -32.25 -1.91
C VAL A 13 -12.70 -32.04 -1.26
N SER A 14 -12.72 -32.00 0.07
CA SER A 14 -13.87 -31.56 0.85
C SER A 14 -13.74 -30.05 1.09
N LEU A 15 -14.82 -29.32 0.86
CA LEU A 15 -14.88 -27.88 1.07
C LEU A 15 -15.84 -27.58 2.22
N ASP A 16 -15.52 -26.55 3.00
CA ASP A 16 -16.50 -25.96 3.90
C ASP A 16 -17.59 -25.21 3.11
N TYR A 17 -18.65 -24.82 3.83
CA TYR A 17 -19.81 -24.16 3.23
C TYR A 17 -19.44 -22.84 2.52
N GLU A 18 -18.58 -22.02 3.14
CA GLU A 18 -18.17 -20.72 2.60
C GLU A 18 -17.35 -20.89 1.31
N SER A 19 -16.42 -21.84 1.29
CA SER A 19 -15.59 -22.16 0.12
C SER A 19 -16.42 -22.73 -1.02
N ALA A 20 -17.38 -23.62 -0.72
CA ALA A 20 -18.29 -24.17 -1.72
C ALA A 20 -19.17 -23.07 -2.35
N LYS A 21 -19.70 -22.17 -1.52
CA LYS A 21 -20.49 -21.02 -1.96
C LYS A 21 -19.68 -20.05 -2.82
N LEU A 22 -18.43 -19.77 -2.43
CA LEU A 22 -17.53 -18.92 -3.21
C LEU A 22 -17.25 -19.50 -4.60
N ILE A 23 -17.02 -20.81 -4.71
CA ILE A 23 -16.86 -21.46 -6.01
C ILE A 23 -18.12 -21.29 -6.86
N ASP A 24 -19.30 -21.53 -6.31
CA ASP A 24 -20.58 -21.37 -7.03
C ASP A 24 -20.79 -19.92 -7.54
N GLU A 25 -20.36 -18.92 -6.76
CA GLU A 25 -20.39 -17.52 -7.16
C GLU A 25 -19.39 -17.21 -8.28
N LEU A 26 -18.17 -17.75 -8.19
CA LEU A 26 -17.12 -17.58 -9.20
C LEU A 26 -17.47 -18.27 -10.52
N GLU A 27 -18.07 -19.47 -10.48
CA GLU A 27 -18.56 -20.17 -11.67
C GLU A 27 -19.53 -19.29 -12.46
N LYS A 28 -20.51 -18.70 -11.77
CA LYS A 28 -21.51 -17.81 -12.39
C LYS A 28 -20.88 -16.52 -12.91
N LYS A 29 -19.94 -15.94 -12.17
CA LYS A 29 -19.30 -14.67 -12.53
C LYS A 29 -18.35 -14.81 -13.73
N LEU A 30 -17.65 -15.94 -13.83
CA LEU A 30 -16.65 -16.20 -14.86
C LEU A 30 -17.20 -17.03 -16.04
N ASP A 31 -18.45 -17.48 -15.94
CA ASP A 31 -19.11 -18.37 -16.92
C ASP A 31 -18.24 -19.60 -17.24
N THR A 32 -17.83 -20.32 -16.20
CA THR A 32 -16.90 -21.46 -16.32
C THR A 32 -17.19 -22.57 -15.31
N SER A 33 -16.53 -23.72 -15.45
CA SER A 33 -16.70 -24.89 -14.58
C SER A 33 -15.92 -24.79 -13.27
N ARG A 34 -16.36 -25.49 -12.21
CA ARG A 34 -15.64 -25.62 -10.91
C ARG A 34 -14.18 -25.98 -11.09
N SER A 35 -13.89 -26.94 -11.96
CA SER A 35 -12.54 -27.39 -12.20
C SER A 35 -11.67 -26.28 -12.82
N GLU A 36 -12.24 -25.43 -13.66
CA GLU A 36 -11.53 -24.28 -14.21
C GLU A 36 -11.35 -23.18 -13.16
N VAL A 37 -12.37 -22.89 -12.35
CA VAL A 37 -12.24 -21.95 -11.20
C VAL A 37 -11.09 -22.37 -10.28
N ILE A 38 -11.00 -23.66 -9.94
CA ILE A 38 -9.92 -24.19 -9.10
C ILE A 38 -8.57 -24.06 -9.81
N ARG A 39 -8.47 -24.42 -11.10
CA ARG A 39 -7.21 -24.30 -11.86
C ARG A 39 -6.72 -22.86 -11.95
N GLU A 40 -7.59 -21.92 -12.27
CA GLU A 40 -7.24 -20.50 -12.37
C GLU A 40 -6.88 -19.92 -10.99
N SER A 41 -7.58 -20.36 -9.93
CA SER A 41 -7.25 -19.97 -8.56
C SER A 41 -5.87 -20.47 -8.13
N LEU A 42 -5.51 -21.71 -8.48
CA LEU A 42 -4.19 -22.28 -8.23
C LEU A 42 -3.10 -21.53 -9.00
N LYS A 43 -3.31 -21.21 -10.29
CA LYS A 43 -2.38 -20.40 -11.08
C LYS A 43 -2.21 -19.00 -10.51
N CYS A 44 -3.29 -18.38 -10.04
CA CYS A 44 -3.25 -17.08 -9.41
C CYS A 44 -2.40 -17.13 -8.13
N LEU A 45 -2.63 -18.13 -7.29
CA LEU A 45 -1.89 -18.33 -6.05
C LEU A 45 -0.40 -18.60 -6.30
N ASP A 46 -0.10 -19.46 -7.29
CA ASP A 46 1.26 -19.73 -7.76
C ASP A 46 1.94 -18.46 -8.28
N THR A 47 1.26 -17.67 -9.11
CA THR A 47 1.77 -16.38 -9.62
C THR A 47 2.08 -15.41 -8.48
N VAL A 48 1.22 -15.34 -7.46
CA VAL A 48 1.46 -14.45 -6.30
C VAL A 48 2.66 -14.93 -5.48
N TRP A 49 2.85 -16.25 -5.31
CA TRP A 49 3.97 -16.81 -4.56
C TRP A 49 5.29 -16.84 -5.31
N ASP A 50 5.28 -17.00 -6.64
CA ASP A 50 6.48 -16.94 -7.48
C ASP A 50 7.15 -15.55 -7.42
N GLN A 51 6.36 -14.49 -7.19
CA GLN A 51 6.86 -13.14 -6.93
C GLN A 51 7.44 -12.96 -5.51
N GLY A 52 7.52 -14.03 -4.72
CA GLY A 52 8.04 -14.07 -3.35
C GLY A 52 6.95 -14.23 -2.28
N GLU A 53 7.34 -14.14 -1.01
CA GLU A 53 6.41 -14.19 0.13
C GLU A 53 5.62 -12.86 0.29
N ILE A 54 4.95 -12.42 -0.77
CA ILE A 54 4.07 -11.24 -0.71
C ILE A 54 2.80 -11.64 0.03
N GLN A 55 2.53 -10.96 1.15
CA GLN A 55 1.29 -11.16 1.90
C GLN A 55 0.09 -10.74 1.06
N LEU A 56 -0.99 -11.53 1.10
CA LEU A 56 -2.25 -11.23 0.38
C LEU A 56 -2.81 -9.85 0.74
N SER A 57 -2.60 -9.39 1.98
CA SER A 57 -2.99 -8.04 2.44
C SER A 57 -2.25 -6.91 1.69
N THR A 58 -1.02 -7.16 1.24
CA THR A 58 -0.25 -6.22 0.41
C THR A 58 -0.78 -6.21 -1.02
N VAL A 59 -1.04 -7.38 -1.61
CA VAL A 59 -1.67 -7.48 -2.94
C VAL A 59 -3.02 -6.76 -2.96
N LYS A 60 -3.85 -6.96 -1.93
CA LYS A 60 -5.14 -6.25 -1.80
C LYS A 60 -4.95 -4.73 -1.78
N THR A 61 -3.98 -4.21 -1.02
CA THR A 61 -3.71 -2.77 -1.01
C THR A 61 -3.22 -2.25 -2.36
N TYR A 62 -2.39 -3.00 -3.09
CA TYR A 62 -2.00 -2.61 -4.46
C TYR A 62 -3.21 -2.52 -5.39
N LEU A 63 -4.12 -3.49 -5.31
CA LEU A 63 -5.37 -3.45 -6.07
C LEU A 63 -6.24 -2.25 -5.68
N GLU A 64 -6.38 -1.95 -4.39
CA GLU A 64 -7.13 -0.77 -3.92
C GLU A 64 -6.54 0.53 -4.47
N TYR A 65 -5.23 0.70 -4.41
CA TYR A 65 -4.53 1.88 -4.94
C TYR A 65 -4.76 2.08 -6.43
N LEU A 66 -4.66 1.00 -7.21
CA LEU A 66 -4.77 1.07 -8.66
C LEU A 66 -6.23 1.15 -9.13
N GLN A 67 -7.17 0.50 -8.46
CA GLN A 67 -8.60 0.55 -8.80
C GLN A 67 -9.19 1.95 -8.61
N GLY A 68 -8.77 2.66 -7.56
CA GLY A 68 -9.21 4.04 -7.31
C GLY A 68 -8.71 5.05 -8.34
N LYS A 69 -7.69 4.69 -9.15
CA LYS A 69 -6.99 5.58 -10.10
C LYS A 69 -6.37 6.83 -9.45
N GLU A 70 -6.25 6.84 -8.13
CA GLU A 70 -5.55 7.87 -7.35
C GLU A 70 -4.03 7.66 -7.35
N HIS A 71 -3.59 6.43 -7.60
CA HIS A 71 -2.18 6.04 -7.59
C HIS A 71 -1.77 5.51 -8.95
N LEU A 72 -0.51 5.77 -9.31
CA LEU A 72 0.11 5.28 -10.53
C LEU A 72 1.41 4.56 -10.20
N VAL A 73 1.73 3.51 -10.96
CA VAL A 73 3.03 2.84 -10.87
C VAL A 73 4.04 3.72 -11.61
N LEU A 74 4.98 4.31 -10.87
CA LEU A 74 5.99 5.23 -11.38
C LEU A 74 7.39 4.66 -11.20
N ASP A 75 8.24 4.78 -12.22
CA ASP A 75 9.66 4.48 -12.09
C ASP A 75 10.35 5.48 -11.13
N ILE A 76 11.19 4.95 -10.25
CA ILE A 76 11.86 5.74 -9.22
C ILE A 76 12.84 6.76 -9.82
N SER A 77 13.49 6.43 -10.95
CA SER A 77 14.41 7.34 -11.64
C SER A 77 13.65 8.48 -12.32
N LEU A 78 12.46 8.20 -12.88
CA LEU A 78 11.57 9.24 -13.40
C LEU A 78 11.08 10.18 -12.31
N LEU A 79 10.65 9.63 -11.16
CA LEU A 79 10.29 10.45 -10.00
C LEU A 79 11.45 11.34 -9.57
N ASN A 80 12.65 10.77 -9.48
CA ASN A 80 13.85 11.53 -9.12
C ASN A 80 14.14 12.67 -10.12
N ALA A 81 14.07 12.40 -11.42
CA ALA A 81 14.29 13.40 -12.45
C ALA A 81 13.29 14.58 -12.34
N MET A 82 12.01 14.29 -12.11
CA MET A 82 11.00 15.33 -11.89
C MET A 82 11.26 16.15 -10.63
N LEU A 83 11.66 15.51 -9.52
CA LEU A 83 11.95 16.21 -8.26
C LEU A 83 13.20 17.09 -8.37
N LEU A 84 14.21 16.65 -9.13
CA LEU A 84 15.40 17.46 -9.42
C LEU A 84 15.05 18.71 -10.24
N GLU A 85 14.15 18.59 -11.21
CA GLU A 85 13.66 19.73 -12.00
C GLU A 85 12.85 20.71 -11.15
N ILE A 86 12.01 20.20 -10.22
CA ILE A 86 11.30 21.04 -9.24
C ILE A 86 12.28 21.80 -8.34
N GLY A 87 13.42 21.19 -8.02
CA GLY A 87 14.46 21.77 -7.19
C GLY A 87 13.91 22.15 -5.81
N GLU A 88 13.99 23.43 -5.46
CA GLU A 88 13.50 23.91 -4.16
C GLU A 88 11.97 24.02 -4.08
N GLY A 89 11.25 24.03 -5.21
CA GLY A 89 9.80 24.24 -5.27
C GLY A 89 9.36 25.63 -4.79
N SER A 90 8.17 26.09 -5.22
CA SER A 90 7.57 27.34 -4.72
C SER A 90 6.87 27.14 -3.37
N GLU A 91 6.60 28.23 -2.66
CA GLU A 91 5.79 28.17 -1.42
C GLU A 91 4.38 27.61 -1.70
N ASP A 92 3.76 28.01 -2.81
CA ASP A 92 2.45 27.50 -3.24
C ASP A 92 2.47 25.99 -3.49
N PHE A 93 3.53 25.47 -4.10
CA PHE A 93 3.70 24.03 -4.29
C PHE A 93 3.74 23.29 -2.95
N TRP A 94 4.52 23.78 -1.98
CA TRP A 94 4.62 23.14 -0.67
C TRP A 94 3.33 23.25 0.14
N LYS A 95 2.58 24.35 -0.02
CA LYS A 95 1.25 24.50 0.55
C LYS A 95 0.29 23.47 -0.04
N GLU A 96 0.30 23.29 -1.35
CA GLU A 96 -0.54 22.30 -2.03
C GLU A 96 -0.23 20.87 -1.56
N VAL A 97 1.06 20.48 -1.51
CA VAL A 97 1.50 19.17 -1.00
C VAL A 97 0.97 18.91 0.42
N ARG A 98 0.95 19.96 1.25
CA ARG A 98 0.45 19.90 2.63
C ARG A 98 -1.07 19.78 2.68
N GLU A 99 -1.81 20.49 1.82
CA GLU A 99 -3.26 20.35 1.73
C GLU A 99 -3.67 18.95 1.23
N ILE A 100 -2.97 18.39 0.23
CA ILE A 100 -3.16 17.00 -0.21
C ILE A 100 -2.99 16.05 0.98
N GLY A 101 -1.96 16.25 1.81
CA GLY A 101 -1.78 15.48 3.05
C GLY A 101 -3.02 15.51 3.96
N LYS A 102 -3.64 16.68 4.15
CA LYS A 102 -4.86 16.84 4.96
C LYS A 102 -6.06 16.11 4.34
N GLU A 103 -6.22 16.20 3.03
CA GLU A 103 -7.30 15.51 2.30
C GLU A 103 -7.18 14.00 2.44
N HIS A 104 -5.96 13.47 2.31
CA HIS A 104 -5.69 12.04 2.50
C HIS A 104 -6.09 11.52 3.88
N TRP A 105 -5.98 12.32 4.96
CA TRP A 105 -6.51 11.91 6.26
C TRP A 105 -8.05 11.86 6.23
N LYS A 106 -8.70 12.93 5.75
CA LYS A 106 -10.17 13.05 5.74
C LYS A 106 -10.85 11.93 4.95
N GLU A 107 -10.30 11.55 3.80
CA GLU A 107 -10.82 10.43 2.99
C GLU A 107 -10.72 9.07 3.72
N ARG A 108 -9.86 8.99 4.74
CA ARG A 108 -9.43 7.74 5.36
C ARG A 108 -9.77 7.65 6.84
N GLU A 109 -10.28 8.71 7.46
CA GLU A 109 -10.69 8.73 8.87
C GLU A 109 -11.71 7.63 9.19
N ASN A 110 -12.56 7.27 8.22
CA ASN A 110 -13.58 6.22 8.34
C ASN A 110 -13.05 4.79 8.06
N ARG A 111 -11.76 4.62 7.73
CA ARG A 111 -11.17 3.29 7.45
C ARG A 111 -10.79 2.51 8.71
N GLY A 112 -10.97 3.09 9.90
CA GLY A 112 -10.79 2.40 11.17
C GLY A 112 -9.33 2.13 11.54
N PHE A 113 -8.40 3.00 11.14
CA PHE A 113 -7.02 2.90 11.60
C PHE A 113 -6.95 3.19 13.10
N GLU A 114 -6.57 2.18 13.90
CA GLU A 114 -6.45 2.32 15.35
C GLU A 114 -5.12 2.95 15.76
N LYS A 115 -4.06 2.74 14.97
CA LYS A 115 -2.69 3.17 15.30
C LYS A 115 -2.05 3.89 14.12
N VAL A 116 -1.24 4.90 14.44
CA VAL A 116 -0.39 5.60 13.45
C VAL A 116 0.49 4.63 12.65
N GLU A 117 0.99 3.57 13.29
CA GLU A 117 1.80 2.56 12.59
C GLU A 117 1.05 1.90 11.43
N ASP A 118 -0.26 1.67 11.57
CA ASP A 118 -1.08 1.03 10.54
C ASP A 118 -1.24 1.95 9.32
N VAL A 119 -1.41 3.25 9.57
CA VAL A 119 -1.43 4.29 8.54
C VAL A 119 -0.08 4.35 7.82
N LEU A 120 1.02 4.40 8.55
CA LEU A 120 2.36 4.50 7.94
C LEU A 120 2.69 3.24 7.12
N LYS A 121 2.33 2.05 7.60
CA LYS A 121 2.47 0.79 6.84
C LYS A 121 1.61 0.76 5.58
N TYR A 122 0.42 1.37 5.64
CA TYR A 122 -0.43 1.52 4.47
C TYR A 122 0.26 2.37 3.40
N PHE A 123 0.80 3.53 3.77
CA PHE A 123 1.53 4.41 2.84
C PHE A 123 2.87 3.82 2.37
N GLU A 124 3.57 3.02 3.20
CA GLU A 124 4.82 2.33 2.80
C GLU A 124 4.64 1.50 1.53
N LYS A 125 3.45 0.91 1.34
CA LYS A 125 3.12 0.12 0.15
C LYS A 125 3.09 0.95 -1.15
N THR A 126 3.11 2.28 -1.09
CA THR A 126 3.29 3.11 -2.30
C THR A 126 4.74 3.11 -2.81
N ASN A 127 5.67 2.47 -2.09
CA ASN A 127 7.10 2.35 -2.40
C ASN A 127 7.87 3.68 -2.46
N ILE A 128 7.28 4.79 -1.98
CA ILE A 128 7.96 6.10 -1.92
C ILE A 128 8.93 6.21 -0.73
N PHE A 129 8.78 5.36 0.29
CA PHE A 129 9.70 5.25 1.43
C PHE A 129 9.68 3.83 2.01
N SER A 130 10.67 3.50 2.83
CA SER A 130 10.64 2.37 3.77
C SER A 130 10.41 2.86 5.20
N LEU A 131 9.60 2.13 5.96
CA LEU A 131 9.23 2.43 7.34
C LEU A 131 10.08 1.61 8.31
N TYR A 132 10.64 2.29 9.32
CA TYR A 132 11.31 1.64 10.43
C TYR A 132 10.70 2.11 11.74
N ARG A 133 10.29 1.17 12.59
CA ARG A 133 9.87 1.47 13.95
C ARG A 133 11.09 1.60 14.85
N PHE A 134 11.26 2.76 15.48
CA PHE A 134 12.32 2.99 16.46
C PHE A 134 11.83 2.74 17.89
N SER A 135 10.58 3.11 18.19
CA SER A 135 9.93 2.83 19.47
C SER A 135 8.41 2.73 19.30
N LYS A 136 7.65 2.61 20.41
CA LYS A 136 6.18 2.54 20.35
C LYS A 136 5.57 3.72 19.57
N ASN A 137 6.09 4.92 19.79
CA ASN A 137 5.58 6.20 19.30
C ASN A 137 6.57 6.92 18.38
N SER A 138 7.61 6.23 17.88
CA SER A 138 8.64 6.85 17.05
C SER A 138 8.94 5.99 15.83
N PHE A 139 8.86 6.64 14.67
CA PHE A 139 9.01 6.04 13.36
C PHE A 139 10.04 6.80 12.54
N ILE A 140 10.73 6.09 11.66
CA ILE A 140 11.66 6.64 10.71
C ILE A 140 11.17 6.24 9.31
N LEU A 141 10.95 7.24 8.46
CA LEU A 141 10.75 7.02 7.04
C LEU A 141 12.09 7.25 6.34
N LYS A 142 12.52 6.25 5.56
CA LYS A 142 13.66 6.37 4.65
C LYS A 142 13.09 6.56 3.24
N PRO A 143 13.14 7.77 2.68
CA PRO A 143 12.66 8.00 1.33
C PRO A 143 13.38 7.11 0.31
N SER A 144 12.66 6.66 -0.73
CA SER A 144 13.22 5.85 -1.82
C SER A 144 14.16 6.67 -2.71
N VAL A 145 13.92 7.99 -2.81
CA VAL A 145 14.82 8.98 -3.43
C VAL A 145 15.02 10.13 -2.46
N ARG A 146 16.24 10.65 -2.36
CA ARG A 146 16.58 11.66 -1.32
C ARG A 146 15.80 12.96 -1.51
N GLU A 147 15.57 13.31 -2.76
CA GLU A 147 14.86 14.49 -3.26
C GLU A 147 13.39 14.48 -2.83
N SER A 148 12.84 13.31 -2.47
CA SER A 148 11.47 13.20 -1.96
C SER A 148 11.32 13.55 -0.47
N GLU A 149 12.41 13.75 0.28
CA GLU A 149 12.35 14.03 1.73
C GLU A 149 11.45 15.24 2.05
N LYS A 150 11.59 16.34 1.29
CA LYS A 150 10.88 17.59 1.56
C LYS A 150 9.38 17.45 1.32
N TRP A 151 8.97 16.88 0.18
CA TRP A 151 7.55 16.71 -0.10
C TRP A 151 6.90 15.70 0.84
N GLN A 152 7.57 14.59 1.14
CA GLN A 152 7.04 13.61 2.10
C GLN A 152 6.87 14.24 3.49
N LYS A 153 7.83 15.06 3.93
CA LYS A 153 7.73 15.80 5.19
C LYS A 153 6.52 16.73 5.20
N GLU A 154 6.33 17.54 4.16
CA GLU A 154 5.19 18.47 4.08
C GLU A 154 3.85 17.75 3.94
N PHE A 155 3.80 16.66 3.16
CA PHE A 155 2.64 15.78 3.07
C PHE A 155 2.25 15.24 4.44
N PHE A 156 3.19 14.62 5.17
CA PHE A 156 2.88 14.06 6.49
C PHE A 156 2.56 15.14 7.52
N LYS A 157 3.16 16.32 7.44
CA LYS A 157 2.73 17.45 8.28
C LYS A 157 1.27 17.77 8.09
N GLY A 158 0.81 17.91 6.85
CA GLY A 158 -0.60 18.14 6.55
C GLY A 158 -1.48 16.98 7.01
N PHE A 159 -1.05 15.75 6.75
CA PHE A 159 -1.74 14.55 7.19
C PHE A 159 -1.97 14.52 8.70
N PHE A 160 -0.93 14.77 9.50
CA PHE A 160 -1.04 14.77 10.96
C PHE A 160 -1.80 15.99 11.49
N GLU A 161 -1.72 17.15 10.83
CA GLU A 161 -2.52 18.35 11.18
C GLU A 161 -4.03 18.10 11.09
N ALA A 162 -4.47 17.26 10.14
CA ALA A 162 -5.88 16.88 10.02
C ALA A 162 -6.27 15.70 10.93
N SER A 163 -5.29 15.01 11.51
CA SER A 163 -5.50 13.80 12.31
C SER A 163 -5.68 14.11 13.81
N PRO A 164 -6.24 13.18 14.60
CA PRO A 164 -6.31 13.30 16.06
C PRO A 164 -4.96 13.01 16.75
N TYR A 165 -3.88 12.78 16.00
CA TYR A 165 -2.56 12.49 16.53
C TYR A 165 -1.68 13.73 16.47
N GLU A 166 -1.13 14.12 17.61
CA GLU A 166 -0.12 15.18 17.66
C GLU A 166 1.25 14.57 17.35
N ALA A 167 1.85 14.98 16.23
CA ALA A 167 3.11 14.45 15.75
C ALA A 167 4.18 15.53 15.56
N GLU A 168 5.37 15.27 16.10
CA GLU A 168 6.58 16.01 15.78
C GLU A 168 7.25 15.37 14.57
N ILE A 169 7.45 16.16 13.50
CA ILE A 169 8.05 15.69 12.25
C ILE A 169 9.34 16.45 11.95
N THR A 170 10.46 15.74 12.02
CA THR A 170 11.79 16.31 11.79
C THR A 170 12.52 15.56 10.67
N THR A 171 13.53 16.19 10.09
CA THR A 171 14.40 15.58 9.08
C THR A 171 15.84 15.56 9.55
N SER A 172 16.53 14.43 9.35
CA SER A 172 17.93 14.29 9.72
C SER A 172 18.63 13.31 8.78
N ARG A 173 19.66 13.79 8.06
CA ARG A 173 20.51 12.96 7.18
C ARG A 173 19.73 12.13 6.14
N GLY A 174 18.77 12.73 5.43
CA GLY A 174 18.02 12.05 4.38
C GLY A 174 16.94 11.08 4.91
N LYS A 175 16.44 11.32 6.13
CA LYS A 175 15.44 10.50 6.80
C LYS A 175 14.44 11.40 7.53
N ILE A 176 13.18 11.03 7.46
CA ILE A 176 12.09 11.72 8.17
C ILE A 176 11.84 10.96 9.46
N ARG A 177 11.75 11.68 10.57
CA ARG A 177 11.41 11.14 11.89
C ARG A 177 10.04 11.65 12.26
N ILE A 178 9.16 10.73 12.63
CA ILE A 178 7.81 11.02 13.12
C ILE A 178 7.76 10.53 14.56
N LYS A 179 7.47 11.43 15.50
CA LYS A 179 7.30 11.13 16.91
C LYS A 179 5.91 11.55 17.34
N ILE A 180 5.12 10.61 17.85
CA ILE A 180 3.78 10.86 18.37
C ILE A 180 3.89 11.33 19.82
N LEU A 181 3.40 12.55 20.06
CA LEU A 181 3.45 13.23 21.36
C LEU A 181 2.22 12.92 22.20
N SER A 182 1.04 12.95 21.57
CA SER A 182 -0.25 12.67 22.20
C SER A 182 -1.25 12.16 21.15
N SER A 183 -2.33 11.50 21.61
CA SER A 183 -3.48 11.17 20.78
C SER A 183 -4.74 11.63 21.49
N SER A 184 -5.63 12.35 20.82
CA SER A 184 -6.91 12.79 21.38
C SER A 184 -7.94 11.64 21.56
N GLN A 185 -7.49 10.39 21.58
CA GLN A 185 -8.30 9.17 21.74
C GLN A 185 -8.08 8.45 23.08
N GLU A 186 -7.52 9.12 24.09
CA GLU A 186 -7.55 8.65 25.49
C GLU A 186 -8.69 9.31 26.30
#